data_AF-A0AAT9HHD3-F1
#
_entry.id   AF-A0AAT9HHD3-F1
#
_cell.length_a   1.000
_cell.length_b   1.000
_cell.length_c   1.000
_cell.angle_alpha   90.00
_cell.angle_beta   90.00
_cell.angle_gamma   90.00
#
_symmetry.space_group_name_H-M   'P 1'
#
loop_
_entity.id
_entity.type
_entity.pdbx_description
1 polymer ?
#
loop_
_entity_poly.entity_id
_entity_poly.type
_entity_poly.pdbx_seq_one_letter_code
_entity_poly.pdbx_strand_id
1 'polypeptide(L)'
;MADLVEVLDALLSADVREEIVNVASGTPCAAEDIVLGIERRLGRAALWETVEGVRRRTLVSVGKLGKLLPRAPVVERLGAEGHLDRLLDRYVPCY
;
A
#
# COMPACT_ATOMS: atom_id res chain seq x y z
N MET A 1 -2.49 -6.11 -6.90
CA MET A 1 -3.44 -7.21 -6.68
C MET A 1 -2.84 -8.42 -5.97
N ALA A 2 -1.61 -8.87 -6.26
CA ALA A 2 -1.05 -10.07 -5.59
C ALA A 2 -0.99 -9.98 -4.06
N ASP A 3 -0.52 -8.86 -3.48
CA ASP A 3 -0.35 -8.78 -2.02
C ASP A 3 -1.68 -8.87 -1.25
N LEU A 4 -2.78 -8.30 -1.78
CA LEU A 4 -4.09 -8.41 -1.13
C LEU A 4 -4.60 -9.85 -1.15
N VAL A 5 -4.46 -10.53 -2.29
CA VAL A 5 -4.88 -11.94 -2.43
C VAL A 5 -4.09 -12.82 -1.47
N GLU A 6 -2.76 -12.64 -1.39
CA GLU A 6 -1.92 -13.38 -0.45
C GLU A 6 -2.29 -13.13 1.02
N VAL A 7 -2.68 -11.90 1.39
CA VAL A 7 -3.16 -11.62 2.75
C VAL A 7 -4.49 -12.33 3.02
N LEU A 8 -5.42 -12.32 2.07
CA LEU A 8 -6.70 -13.00 2.23
C LEU A 8 -6.52 -14.51 2.35
N ASP A 9 -5.68 -15.11 1.51
CA ASP A 9 -5.34 -16.54 1.59
C ASP A 9 -4.73 -16.90 2.94
N ALA A 10 -3.84 -16.05 3.47
CA ALA A 10 -3.24 -16.26 4.79
C ALA A 10 -4.28 -16.15 5.92
N LEU A 11 -5.18 -15.17 5.88
CA LEU A 11 -6.25 -15.01 6.87
C LEU A 11 -7.22 -16.19 6.85
N LEU A 12 -7.61 -16.66 5.65
CA LEU A 12 -8.48 -17.82 5.47
C LEU A 12 -7.78 -19.10 5.96
N SER A 13 -6.50 -19.28 5.64
CA SER A 13 -5.71 -20.45 6.07
C SER A 13 -5.49 -20.49 7.58
N ALA A 14 -5.49 -19.33 8.24
CA ALA A 14 -5.40 -19.20 9.69
C ALA A 14 -6.76 -19.35 10.40
N ASP A 15 -7.84 -19.66 9.66
CA ASP A 15 -9.22 -19.77 10.15
C ASP A 15 -9.69 -18.52 10.93
N VAL A 16 -9.25 -17.33 10.50
CA VAL A 16 -9.71 -16.07 11.10
C VAL A 16 -11.17 -15.82 10.71
N ARG A 17 -12.04 -15.65 11.71
CA ARG A 17 -13.48 -15.45 11.52
C ARG A 17 -13.99 -14.29 12.36
N GLU A 18 -15.00 -13.59 11.84
CA GLU A 18 -15.71 -12.52 12.57
C GLU A 18 -14.82 -11.36 13.03
N GLU A 19 -13.67 -11.17 12.39
CA GLU A 19 -12.70 -10.12 12.72
C GLU A 19 -12.68 -8.99 11.69
N ILE A 20 -12.76 -7.74 12.16
CA ILE A 20 -12.46 -6.56 11.33
C ILE A 20 -10.96 -6.30 11.38
N VAL A 21 -10.29 -6.35 10.23
CA VAL A 21 -8.84 -6.19 10.12
C VAL A 21 -8.51 -5.20 9.01
N ASN A 22 -7.69 -4.20 9.30
CA ASN A 22 -7.15 -3.31 8.27
C ASN A 22 -6.05 -4.03 7.48
N VAL A 23 -6.18 -4.05 6.15
CA VAL A 23 -5.14 -4.50 5.24
C VAL A 23 -4.59 -3.30 4.50
N ALA A 24 -3.38 -2.89 4.87
CA ALA A 24 -2.70 -1.73 4.30
C ALA A 24 -1.18 -1.88 4.46
N SER A 25 -0.41 -1.03 3.79
CA SER A 25 1.04 -0.92 4.02
C SER A 25 1.37 -0.40 5.42
N GLY A 26 0.45 0.25 6.14
CA GLY A 26 0.72 0.88 7.44
C GLY A 26 1.57 2.15 7.37
N THR A 27 2.25 2.40 6.25
CA THR A 27 3.07 3.60 6.00
C THR A 27 2.35 4.53 5.01
N PRO A 28 1.92 5.72 5.45
CA PRO A 28 1.33 6.72 4.54
C PRO A 28 2.37 7.23 3.55
N CYS A 29 1.99 7.36 2.28
CA CYS A 29 2.77 8.02 1.24
C CYS A 29 2.12 9.36 0.89
N ALA A 30 2.93 10.38 0.64
CA ALA A 30 2.42 11.64 0.12
C ALA A 30 1.93 11.43 -1.32
N ALA A 31 0.85 12.11 -1.71
CA ALA A 31 0.34 12.01 -3.08
C ALA A 31 1.39 12.53 -4.07
N GLU A 32 2.14 13.55 -3.65
CA GLU A 32 3.22 14.18 -4.39
C GLU A 32 4.33 13.17 -4.74
N ASP A 33 4.73 12.32 -3.78
CA ASP A 33 5.74 11.28 -4.01
C ASP A 33 5.29 10.24 -5.04
N ILE A 34 3.98 9.92 -5.03
CA ILE A 34 3.38 8.99 -6.00
C ILE A 34 3.42 9.61 -7.40
N VAL A 35 2.98 10.85 -7.54
CA VAL A 35 2.95 11.56 -8.83
C VAL A 35 4.37 11.70 -9.39
N LEU A 36 5.32 12.18 -8.60
CA LEU A 36 6.73 12.28 -8.99
C LEU A 36 7.30 10.91 -9.39
N GLY A 37 6.93 9.86 -8.66
CA GLY A 37 7.32 8.49 -8.97
C GLY A 37 6.78 7.99 -10.31
N ILE A 38 5.57 8.41 -10.70
CA ILE A 38 4.96 8.12 -12.01
C ILE A 38 5.64 8.94 -13.12
N GLU A 39 5.81 10.25 -12.92
CA GLU A 39 6.45 11.15 -13.89
C GLU A 39 7.84 10.65 -14.30
N ARG A 40 8.66 10.25 -13.32
CA ARG A 40 10.01 9.71 -13.56
C ARG A 40 9.99 8.45 -14.42
N ARG A 41 9.02 7.57 -14.24
CA ARG A 41 8.94 6.28 -14.94
C ARG A 41 8.35 6.42 -16.34
N LEU A 42 7.41 7.35 -16.54
CA LEU A 42 6.84 7.63 -17.85
C LEU A 42 7.66 8.64 -18.67
N GLY A 43 8.60 9.35 -18.06
CA GLY A 43 9.35 10.42 -18.71
C GLY A 43 8.48 11.61 -19.10
N ARG A 44 7.37 11.84 -18.37
CA ARG A 44 6.38 12.89 -18.65
C ARG A 44 6.10 13.69 -17.40
N ALA A 45 5.89 14.99 -17.55
CA ALA A 45 5.44 15.85 -16.46
C ALA A 45 3.91 15.82 -16.36
N ALA A 46 3.40 15.74 -15.13
CA ALA A 46 2.02 15.98 -14.78
C ALA A 46 1.75 17.49 -14.74
N LEU A 47 0.49 17.86 -14.93
CA LEU A 47 0.00 19.21 -14.65
C LEU A 47 -0.38 19.27 -13.16
N TRP A 48 0.22 20.21 -12.44
CA TRP A 48 -0.01 20.39 -11.01
C TRP A 48 -0.99 21.54 -10.76
N GLU A 49 -2.09 21.23 -10.09
CA GLU A 49 -3.07 22.22 -9.63
C GLU A 49 -3.31 22.00 -8.14
N THR A 50 -3.14 23.07 -7.34
CA THR A 50 -3.45 23.02 -5.90
C THR A 50 -4.83 23.64 -5.68
N VAL A 51 -5.74 22.84 -5.16
CA VAL A 51 -7.09 23.29 -4.79
C VAL A 51 -7.12 23.55 -3.27
N GLU A 52 -7.78 24.63 -2.84
CA GLU A 52 -7.97 24.89 -1.41
C GLU A 52 -8.81 23.80 -0.76
N GLY A 53 -8.35 23.29 0.38
CA GLY A 53 -9.03 22.23 1.11
C GLY A 53 -8.26 21.75 2.32
N VAL A 54 -8.94 21.01 3.20
CA VAL A 54 -8.31 20.40 4.37
C VAL A 54 -7.47 19.21 3.91
N ARG A 55 -6.14 19.31 4.08
CA ARG A 55 -5.25 18.15 3.90
C ARG A 55 -5.64 17.06 4.89
N ARG A 56 -5.96 15.87 4.39
CA ARG A 56 -6.29 14.71 5.22
C ARG A 56 -5.16 13.70 5.15
N ARG A 57 -4.78 13.18 6.32
CA ARG A 57 -3.87 12.05 6.45
C ARG A 57 -4.63 10.91 7.09
N THR A 58 -4.76 9.81 6.37
CA THR A 58 -5.34 8.58 6.92
C THR A 58 -4.22 7.78 7.59
N LEU A 59 -4.36 7.56 8.90
CA LEU A 59 -3.51 6.66 9.68
C LEU A 59 -4.32 5.40 9.98
N VAL A 60 -3.80 4.25 9.54
CA VAL A 60 -4.41 2.95 9.82
C VAL A 60 -3.44 2.12 10.65
N SER A 61 -3.96 1.49 11.71
CA SER A 61 -3.19 0.52 12.47
C SER A 61 -3.28 -0.85 11.79
N VAL A 62 -2.11 -1.42 11.47
CA VAL A 62 -1.95 -2.79 10.97
C VAL A 62 -1.52 -3.77 12.06
N GLY A 63 -1.50 -3.33 13.33
CA GLY A 63 -1.02 -4.15 14.44
C GLY A 63 -1.86 -5.43 14.65
N LYS A 64 -3.17 -5.37 14.39
CA LYS A 64 -4.04 -6.55 14.46
C LYS A 64 -3.69 -7.57 13.38
N LEU A 65 -3.42 -7.11 12.16
CA LEU A 65 -2.99 -7.96 11.05
C LEU A 65 -1.66 -8.66 11.41
N GLY A 66 -0.69 -7.91 11.94
CA GLY A 66 0.59 -8.48 12.37
C GLY A 66 0.47 -9.49 13.51
N LYS A 67 -0.49 -9.32 14.42
CA LYS A 67 -0.75 -10.29 15.49
C LYS A 67 -1.42 -11.58 14.98
N LEU A 68 -2.34 -11.46 14.02
CA LEU A 68 -3.03 -12.61 13.44
C LEU A 68 -2.12 -13.40 12.50
N LEU A 69 -1.19 -12.73 11.82
CA LEU A 69 -0.30 -13.31 10.82
C LEU A 69 1.19 -13.00 11.09
N PRO A 70 1.75 -13.39 12.25
CA PRO A 70 3.09 -12.94 12.69
C PRO A 70 4.25 -13.51 11.86
N ARG A 71 4.01 -14.50 11.00
CA ARG A 71 5.02 -15.18 10.17
C ARG A 71 4.67 -15.15 8.68
N ALA A 72 3.65 -14.39 8.29
CA ALA A 72 3.24 -14.33 6.89
C ALA A 72 4.19 -13.41 6.12
N PRO A 73 4.91 -13.89 5.09
CA PRO A 73 5.87 -13.07 4.35
C PRO A 73 5.23 -11.83 3.72
N VAL A 74 3.95 -11.90 3.35
CA VAL A 74 3.21 -10.75 2.80
C VAL A 74 3.08 -9.60 3.80
N VAL A 75 2.95 -9.89 5.09
CA VAL A 75 2.86 -8.86 6.15
C VAL A 75 4.20 -8.17 6.34
N GLU A 76 5.31 -8.88 6.21
CA GLU A 76 6.65 -8.29 6.26
C GLU A 76 6.95 -7.40 5.05
N ARG A 77 6.41 -7.73 3.87
CA ARG A 77 6.58 -6.92 2.65
C ARG A 77 5.67 -5.71 2.60
N LEU A 78 4.49 -5.77 3.22
CA LEU A 78 3.56 -4.66 3.32
C LEU A 78 4.19 -3.52 4.12
N GLY A 79 4.38 -2.37 3.46
CA GLY A 79 4.99 -1.21 4.12
C GLY A 79 6.51 -1.28 4.30
N ALA A 80 7.16 -2.32 3.78
CA ALA A 80 8.61 -2.39 3.74
C ALA A 80 9.20 -1.19 2.99
N GLU A 81 10.45 -0.85 3.29
CA GLU A 81 11.17 0.19 2.58
C GLU A 81 11.16 -0.06 1.06
N GLY A 82 10.91 1.01 0.29
CA GLY A 82 10.77 0.92 -1.16
C GLY A 82 9.46 0.29 -1.66
N HIS A 83 8.47 0.05 -0.79
CA HIS A 83 7.17 -0.49 -1.20
C HIS A 83 6.50 0.35 -2.30
N LEU A 84 6.53 1.68 -2.17
CA LEU A 84 5.99 2.58 -3.20
C LEU A 84 6.69 2.40 -4.55
N ASP A 85 8.03 2.39 -4.56
CA ASP A 85 8.80 2.21 -5.79
C ASP A 85 8.50 0.85 -6.45
N ARG A 86 8.45 -0.23 -5.67
CA ARG A 86 8.08 -1.56 -6.22
C ARG A 86 6.68 -1.58 -6.82
N LEU A 87 5.72 -0.90 -6.20
CA LEU A 87 4.37 -0.78 -6.77
C LEU A 87 4.40 -0.02 -8.09
N LEU A 88 5.09 1.12 -8.12
CA LEU A 88 5.20 1.94 -9.33
C LEU A 88 5.92 1.19 -10.45
N ASP A 89 7.03 0.51 -10.17
CA ASP A 89 7.76 -0.32 -11.13
C ASP A 89 6.89 -1.42 -11.73
N ARG A 90 5.96 -1.96 -10.93
CA ARG A 90 5.07 -3.03 -11.37
C ARG A 90 3.93 -2.54 -12.25
N TYR A 91 3.32 -1.39 -11.95
CA TYR A 91 2.06 -0.98 -12.59
C TYR A 91 2.22 0.16 -13.57
N VAL A 92 3.20 1.05 -13.41
CA VAL A 92 3.39 2.17 -14.35
C VAL A 92 3.69 1.69 -15.77
N PRO A 93 4.52 0.65 -16.02
CA PRO A 93 4.80 0.17 -17.37
C PRO A 93 3.58 -0.40 -18.13
N CYS A 94 2.43 -0.58 -17.47
CA CYS A 94 1.19 -1.01 -18.12
C CYS A 94 0.46 0.14 -18.85
N TYR A 95 1.00 1.35 -18.81
CA TYR A 95 0.45 2.58 -19.39
C TYR A 95 1.50 3.31 -20.23
#